data_AF-A0A962JPC1-F1
#
_entry.id   AF-A0A962JPC1-F1
#
_cell.length_a   1.000
_cell.length_b   1.000
_cell.length_c   1.000
_cell.angle_alpha   90.00
_cell.angle_beta   90.00
_cell.angle_gamma   90.00
#
_symmetry.space_group_name_H-M   'P 1'
#
loop_
_entity.id
_entity.type
_entity.pdbx_description
1 polymer ?
#
loop_
_entity_poly.entity_id
_entity_poly.type
_entity_poly.pdbx_seq_one_letter_code
_entity_poly.pdbx_strand_id
1 'polypeptide(L)'
;MPKELAKNLFGIGNGRISRANPAYLLRTQLWIKTLLRETGLTEEEFWRTYVQPANYPRKTNRQTRSSEAAEYTDNTGIVRRWMTNIQVSKVTALAVSDELSETVPDADALFILPIFELLNEVPLSIKEVEALSAPFLSSEHKQKRCWKFPSLTVNQEWDVIPDHDTHALLRRGDLYGLMGLLANARWCEAAKASKEHVQAIADLYRILPLIARTKWFKEGWSELLPFVAACHANKHTLSHRIIACDVSKLTKAVGDPGYLEKLNEESDPIVYATFPEDRNLLRAEKMMFDFNRHK
;
A
#
# COMPACT_ATOMS: atom_id res chain seq x y z
N MET A 1 -15.29 13.59 -0.34
CA MET A 1 -14.46 13.84 0.87
C MET A 1 -13.02 13.26 0.88
N PRO A 2 -12.43 12.64 -0.18
CA PRO A 2 -10.99 12.25 -0.16
C PRO A 2 -9.97 13.34 -0.57
N LYS A 3 -10.34 14.29 -1.46
CA LYS A 3 -9.38 15.22 -2.09
C LYS A 3 -8.79 16.29 -1.16
N GLU A 4 -9.53 16.73 -0.14
CA GLU A 4 -9.00 17.70 0.85
C GLU A 4 -7.99 17.07 1.81
N LEU A 5 -8.13 15.76 2.07
CA LEU A 5 -7.30 15.03 3.01
C LEU A 5 -5.89 14.80 2.43
N ALA A 6 -5.81 14.51 1.13
CA ALA A 6 -4.54 14.48 0.39
C ALA A 6 -3.82 15.85 0.40
N LYS A 7 -4.55 16.95 0.19
CA LYS A 7 -3.95 18.31 0.20
C LYS A 7 -3.30 18.66 1.54
N ASN A 8 -3.90 18.25 2.65
CA ASN A 8 -3.42 18.58 4.00
C ASN A 8 -2.26 17.69 4.47
N LEU A 9 -2.17 16.43 3.99
CA LEU A 9 -1.09 15.51 4.33
C LEU A 9 0.21 15.75 3.54
N PHE A 10 0.14 16.27 2.31
CA PHE A 10 1.29 16.42 1.41
C PHE A 10 1.92 17.82 1.38
N GLY A 11 1.98 18.50 2.53
CA GLY A 11 2.55 19.84 2.71
C GLY A 11 3.66 20.19 1.70
N ILE A 12 3.33 21.07 0.75
CA ILE A 12 4.17 21.45 -0.37
C ILE A 12 5.31 22.33 0.15
N GLY A 13 6.41 21.71 0.56
CA GLY A 13 7.66 22.38 0.90
C GLY A 13 8.52 22.63 -0.35
N ASN A 14 8.86 23.90 -0.61
CA ASN A 14 9.88 24.28 -1.59
C ASN A 14 11.29 23.87 -1.10
N GLY A 15 11.63 22.59 -1.25
CA GLY A 15 12.96 22.05 -0.91
C GLY A 15 13.65 21.43 -2.13
N ARG A 16 14.93 21.77 -2.33
CA ARG A 16 15.83 21.06 -3.26
C ARG A 16 15.89 19.56 -2.90
N ILE A 17 15.99 18.72 -3.93
CA ILE A 17 15.90 17.26 -3.91
C ILE A 17 16.94 16.66 -2.95
N SER A 18 16.50 16.28 -1.76
CA SER A 18 17.05 15.16 -1.00
C SER A 18 16.73 13.87 -1.77
N ARG A 19 17.62 12.87 -1.77
CA ARG A 19 17.44 11.56 -2.45
C ARG A 19 16.02 11.05 -2.22
N ALA A 20 15.26 10.83 -3.29
CA ALA A 20 13.86 10.44 -3.19
C ALA A 20 13.73 9.11 -2.42
N ASN A 21 12.78 9.02 -1.48
CA ASN A 21 12.51 7.81 -0.72
C ASN A 21 12.16 6.65 -1.69
N PRO A 22 12.84 5.50 -1.63
CA PRO A 22 12.60 4.37 -2.53
C PRO A 22 11.14 3.89 -2.55
N ALA A 23 10.41 3.94 -1.42
CA ALA A 23 9.01 3.57 -1.37
C ALA A 23 8.15 4.54 -2.21
N TYR A 24 8.47 5.83 -2.19
CA TYR A 24 7.77 6.83 -3.01
C TYR A 24 8.10 6.69 -4.50
N LEU A 25 9.33 6.27 -4.83
CA LEU A 25 9.70 5.92 -6.20
C LEU A 25 8.83 4.76 -6.71
N LEU A 26 8.73 3.69 -5.92
CA LEU A 26 7.90 2.53 -6.24
C LEU A 26 6.42 2.93 -6.41
N ARG A 27 5.86 3.75 -5.52
CA ARG A 27 4.49 4.28 -5.64
C ARG A 27 4.24 4.86 -7.02
N THR A 28 5.11 5.78 -7.44
CA THR A 28 4.95 6.48 -8.71
C THR A 28 5.09 5.55 -9.91
N GLN A 29 6.01 4.58 -9.85
CA GLN A 29 6.16 3.58 -10.91
C GLN A 29 4.94 2.68 -11.04
N LEU A 30 4.44 2.13 -9.93
CA LEU A 30 3.25 1.28 -9.93
C LEU A 30 2.05 2.04 -10.47
N TRP A 31 1.89 3.29 -10.04
CA TRP A 31 0.83 4.17 -10.49
C TRP A 31 0.88 4.40 -12.01
N ILE A 32 1.99 4.92 -12.54
CA ILE A 32 2.05 5.27 -13.97
C ILE A 32 1.97 4.03 -14.88
N LYS A 33 2.62 2.92 -14.50
CA LYS A 33 2.54 1.66 -15.26
C LYS A 33 1.10 1.13 -15.31
N THR A 34 0.41 1.18 -14.18
CA THR A 34 -1.00 0.77 -14.11
C THR A 34 -1.84 1.66 -15.03
N LEU A 35 -1.70 2.98 -14.95
CA LEU A 35 -2.50 3.89 -15.77
C LEU A 35 -2.26 3.73 -17.27
N LEU A 36 -1.01 3.59 -17.72
CA LEU A 36 -0.70 3.32 -19.12
C LEU A 36 -1.36 2.01 -19.59
N ARG A 37 -1.34 0.97 -18.76
CA ARG A 37 -1.99 -0.31 -19.08
C ARG A 37 -3.51 -0.20 -19.14
N GLU A 38 -4.15 0.42 -18.14
CA GLU A 38 -5.61 0.51 -18.07
C GLU A 38 -6.18 1.42 -19.16
N THR A 39 -5.44 2.47 -19.55
CA THR A 39 -5.86 3.40 -20.63
C THR A 39 -5.46 2.94 -22.03
N GLY A 40 -4.46 2.06 -22.15
CA GLY A 40 -3.88 1.64 -23.42
C GLY A 40 -3.06 2.73 -24.13
N LEU A 41 -2.80 3.86 -23.47
CA LEU A 41 -2.06 4.98 -24.04
C LEU A 41 -0.55 4.74 -23.98
N THR A 42 0.15 5.28 -24.99
CA THR A 42 1.60 5.45 -24.93
C THR A 42 2.00 6.53 -23.92
N GLU A 43 3.29 6.58 -23.56
CA GLU A 43 3.83 7.61 -22.65
C GLU A 43 3.49 9.04 -23.12
N GLU A 44 3.60 9.29 -24.42
CA GLU A 44 3.37 10.60 -25.03
C GLU A 44 1.89 10.95 -25.05
N GLU A 45 1.02 10.01 -25.41
CA GLU A 45 -0.43 10.21 -25.40
C GLU A 45 -0.93 10.46 -23.97
N PHE A 46 -0.45 9.68 -22.99
CA PHE A 46 -0.81 9.89 -21.60
C PHE A 46 -0.38 11.27 -21.10
N TRP A 47 0.82 11.72 -21.47
CA TRP A 47 1.28 13.07 -21.13
C TRP A 47 0.37 14.15 -21.73
N ARG A 48 0.04 14.05 -23.02
CA ARG A 48 -0.83 15.01 -23.71
C ARG A 48 -2.24 15.06 -23.11
N THR A 49 -2.80 13.89 -22.79
CA THR A 49 -4.19 13.79 -22.30
C THR A 49 -4.32 14.22 -20.85
N TYR A 50 -3.44 13.75 -19.95
CA TYR A 50 -3.66 13.90 -18.51
C TYR A 50 -2.66 14.83 -17.82
N VAL A 51 -1.40 14.88 -18.26
CA VAL A 51 -0.34 15.59 -17.55
C VAL A 51 -0.21 17.05 -18.01
N GLN A 52 -0.25 17.27 -19.32
CA GLN A 52 -0.11 18.60 -19.92
C GLN A 52 -1.26 19.53 -19.51
N PRO A 53 -2.56 19.14 -19.59
CA PRO A 53 -3.66 20.05 -19.25
C PRO A 53 -3.67 20.42 -17.76
N ALA A 54 -3.27 19.50 -16.89
CA ALA A 54 -3.20 19.72 -15.45
C ALA A 54 -2.09 20.68 -15.03
N ASN A 55 -0.93 20.64 -15.70
CA ASN A 55 0.23 21.48 -15.34
C ASN A 55 0.31 22.80 -16.12
N TYR A 56 -0.33 22.87 -17.28
CA TYR A 56 -0.35 24.05 -18.14
C TYR A 56 -1.79 24.35 -18.56
N PRO A 57 -2.66 24.79 -17.63
CA PRO A 57 -4.01 25.21 -17.99
C PRO A 57 -3.89 26.31 -19.04
N ARG A 58 -4.49 26.08 -20.22
CA ARG A 58 -4.51 27.06 -21.32
C ARG A 58 -4.88 28.41 -20.73
N LYS A 59 -3.97 29.37 -20.74
CA LYS A 59 -4.28 30.75 -20.35
C LYS A 59 -5.40 31.25 -21.26
N THR A 60 -6.62 31.25 -20.76
CA THR A 60 -7.73 31.96 -21.38
C THR A 60 -7.52 33.45 -21.12
N ASN A 61 -6.76 34.11 -21.99
CA ASN A 61 -7.10 35.46 -22.44
C ASN A 61 -6.23 35.92 -23.61
N ARG A 62 -6.94 36.27 -24.70
CA ARG A 62 -6.67 37.24 -25.78
C ARG A 62 -5.24 37.34 -26.34
N GLN A 63 -5.17 37.20 -27.68
CA GLN A 63 -4.01 37.35 -28.57
C GLN A 63 -3.07 36.13 -28.48
N THR A 64 -3.01 35.23 -29.45
CA THR A 64 -2.88 35.44 -30.89
C THR A 64 -3.52 34.28 -31.65
N ARG A 65 -4.48 34.60 -32.52
CA ARG A 65 -4.78 33.80 -33.71
C ARG A 65 -3.62 33.98 -34.68
N SER A 66 -2.59 33.17 -34.57
CA SER A 66 -1.58 32.97 -35.63
C SER A 66 -0.46 32.07 -35.12
N SER A 67 -0.66 30.76 -35.22
CA SER A 67 0.29 29.80 -35.80
C SER A 67 -0.25 28.41 -35.53
N GLU A 68 0.18 27.45 -36.34
CA GLU A 68 -0.29 26.07 -36.37
C GLU A 68 -0.37 25.39 -35.00
N ALA A 69 -1.13 24.31 -34.94
CA ALA A 69 -1.04 23.31 -33.90
C ALA A 69 0.44 22.95 -33.69
N ALA A 70 1.13 23.65 -32.79
CA ALA A 70 2.43 23.24 -32.33
C ALA A 70 2.19 21.87 -31.74
N GLU A 71 2.64 20.82 -32.44
CA GLU A 71 2.77 19.48 -31.89
C GLU A 71 3.61 19.62 -30.64
N TYR A 72 2.94 19.74 -29.49
CA TYR A 72 3.60 19.70 -28.21
C TYR A 72 4.04 18.24 -28.03
N THR A 73 5.27 17.96 -28.43
CA THR A 73 6.01 16.76 -28.04
C THR A 73 6.40 16.89 -26.56
N ASP A 74 6.42 15.78 -25.81
CA ASP A 74 6.94 15.78 -24.44
C ASP A 74 8.45 16.02 -24.45
N ASN A 75 8.86 17.28 -24.61
CA ASN A 75 10.26 17.70 -24.60
C ASN A 75 10.92 17.50 -23.24
N THR A 76 10.13 17.17 -22.21
CA THR A 76 10.60 16.94 -20.86
C THR A 76 10.81 15.46 -20.57
N GLY A 77 10.22 14.54 -21.34
CA GLY A 77 10.23 13.11 -21.05
C GLY A 77 9.75 12.83 -19.62
N ILE A 78 8.77 13.56 -19.11
CA ILE A 78 8.41 13.51 -17.68
C ILE A 78 7.80 12.17 -17.30
N VAL A 79 6.94 11.61 -18.16
CA VAL A 79 6.34 10.28 -17.96
C VAL A 79 7.43 9.22 -17.98
N ARG A 80 8.37 9.30 -18.92
CA ARG A 80 9.56 8.43 -18.97
C ARG A 80 10.41 8.52 -17.70
N ARG A 81 10.61 9.72 -17.17
CA ARG A 81 11.38 9.95 -15.93
C ARG A 81 10.66 9.41 -14.69
N TRP A 82 9.32 9.43 -14.66
CA TRP A 82 8.53 8.77 -13.62
C TRP A 82 8.66 7.25 -13.68
N MET A 83 8.67 6.68 -14.89
CA MET A 83 8.89 5.23 -15.05
C MET A 83 10.31 4.79 -14.70
N THR A 84 11.32 5.63 -14.94
CA THR A 84 12.75 5.28 -14.76
C THR A 84 13.34 5.73 -13.42
N ASN A 85 12.53 6.17 -12.45
CA ASN A 85 12.95 6.60 -11.11
C ASN A 85 13.86 7.85 -11.06
N ILE A 86 13.87 8.67 -12.11
CA ILE A 86 14.80 9.80 -12.23
C ILE A 86 14.26 11.06 -11.53
N GLN A 87 12.94 11.26 -11.48
CA GLN A 87 12.37 12.47 -10.89
C GLN A 87 10.94 12.28 -10.37
N VAL A 88 10.77 12.08 -9.06
CA VAL A 88 9.45 11.78 -8.45
C VAL A 88 8.91 12.92 -7.59
N SER A 89 9.68 14.00 -7.42
CA SER A 89 9.42 15.04 -6.40
C SER A 89 8.10 15.79 -6.52
N LYS A 90 7.31 15.62 -7.59
CA LYS A 90 6.04 16.34 -7.80
C LYS A 90 4.96 15.55 -8.57
N VAL A 91 4.88 14.22 -8.46
CA VAL A 91 3.61 13.56 -8.81
C VAL A 91 2.63 13.88 -7.68
N THR A 92 1.98 15.03 -7.80
CA THR A 92 0.91 15.42 -6.89
C THR A 92 -0.35 14.69 -7.35
N ALA A 93 -1.19 14.26 -6.41
CA ALA A 93 -2.54 13.76 -6.69
C ALA A 93 -3.36 14.73 -7.59
N LEU A 94 -2.92 15.98 -7.75
CA LEU A 94 -3.39 16.96 -8.74
C LEU A 94 -3.25 16.53 -10.20
N ALA A 95 -2.40 15.55 -10.53
CA ALA A 95 -2.33 14.95 -11.87
C ALA A 95 -3.49 13.98 -12.16
N VAL A 96 -4.24 13.60 -11.12
CA VAL A 96 -5.50 12.87 -11.30
C VAL A 96 -6.58 13.90 -11.63
N SER A 97 -6.71 14.21 -12.92
CA SER A 97 -7.86 14.98 -13.41
C SER A 97 -9.16 14.21 -13.11
N ASP A 98 -10.28 14.93 -13.05
CA ASP A 98 -11.59 14.28 -12.95
C ASP A 98 -11.80 13.31 -14.12
N GLU A 99 -11.31 13.68 -15.31
CA GLU A 99 -11.30 12.84 -16.52
C GLU A 99 -10.49 11.53 -16.36
N LEU A 100 -9.35 11.58 -15.66
CA LEU A 100 -8.58 10.37 -15.37
C LEU A 100 -9.33 9.46 -14.39
N SER A 101 -10.05 10.04 -13.43
CA SER A 101 -10.86 9.29 -12.46
C SER A 101 -12.08 8.63 -13.11
N GLU A 102 -12.65 9.27 -14.13
CA GLU A 102 -13.73 8.69 -14.95
C GLU A 102 -13.23 7.54 -15.82
N THR A 103 -12.02 7.65 -16.37
CA THR A 103 -11.43 6.63 -17.25
C THR A 103 -10.88 5.44 -16.46
N VAL A 104 -10.19 5.72 -15.35
CA VAL A 104 -9.61 4.70 -14.47
C VAL A 104 -10.15 4.94 -13.06
N PRO A 105 -11.20 4.20 -12.66
CA PRO A 105 -11.74 4.29 -11.31
C PRO A 105 -10.66 4.10 -10.26
N ASP A 106 -10.70 4.89 -9.19
CA ASP A 106 -9.71 4.90 -8.10
C ASP A 106 -8.27 5.25 -8.54
N ALA A 107 -8.10 6.04 -9.62
CA ALA A 107 -6.79 6.45 -10.13
C ALA A 107 -5.84 7.04 -9.06
N ASP A 108 -6.37 7.55 -7.95
CA ASP A 108 -5.64 8.14 -6.83
C ASP A 108 -5.40 7.18 -5.64
N ALA A 109 -5.83 5.91 -5.71
CA ALA A 109 -5.79 4.97 -4.58
C ALA A 109 -4.41 4.86 -3.90
N LEU A 110 -3.33 4.76 -4.68
CA LEU A 110 -1.96 4.65 -4.16
C LEU A 110 -1.44 5.93 -3.49
N PHE A 111 -2.09 7.08 -3.72
CA PHE A 111 -1.75 8.37 -3.11
C PHE A 111 -2.68 8.74 -1.95
N ILE A 112 -3.91 8.24 -1.92
CA ILE A 112 -4.81 8.43 -0.79
C ILE A 112 -4.39 7.55 0.39
N LEU A 113 -4.00 6.30 0.11
CA LEU A 113 -3.64 5.35 1.15
C LEU A 113 -2.18 5.57 1.58
N PRO A 114 -1.90 5.68 2.89
CA PRO A 114 -0.55 5.91 3.42
C PRO A 114 0.34 4.66 3.37
N ILE A 115 0.14 3.77 2.39
CA ILE A 115 0.85 2.49 2.27
C ILE A 115 2.37 2.73 2.18
N PHE A 116 2.80 3.68 1.35
CA PHE A 116 4.22 3.90 1.09
C PHE A 116 4.91 4.69 2.20
N GLU A 117 4.15 5.53 2.91
CA GLU A 117 4.57 6.18 4.14
C GLU A 117 4.80 5.13 5.24
N LEU A 118 3.91 4.14 5.35
CA LEU A 118 4.03 3.04 6.32
C LEU A 118 5.15 2.05 5.98
N LEU A 119 5.43 1.84 4.69
CA LEU A 119 6.52 1.00 4.17
C LEU A 119 7.91 1.65 4.25
N ASN A 120 8.00 2.88 4.74
CA ASN A 120 9.27 3.57 4.87
C ASN A 120 10.25 2.76 5.76
N GLU A 121 11.51 2.62 5.34
CA GLU A 121 12.52 1.83 6.05
C GLU A 121 12.86 2.41 7.44
N VAL A 122 12.65 3.72 7.62
CA VAL A 122 12.89 4.40 8.90
C VAL A 122 11.76 4.06 9.87
N PRO A 123 12.02 3.56 11.09
CA PRO A 123 10.99 3.32 12.10
C PRO A 123 10.12 4.55 12.36
N LEU A 124 8.81 4.34 12.49
CA LEU A 124 7.84 5.38 12.82
C LEU A 124 7.55 5.38 14.31
N SER A 125 7.29 6.56 14.87
CA SER A 125 6.73 6.70 16.21
C SER A 125 5.24 6.35 16.23
N ILE A 126 4.71 6.02 17.42
CA ILE A 126 3.27 5.76 17.62
C ILE A 126 2.42 6.91 17.06
N LYS A 127 2.81 8.17 17.35
CA LYS A 127 2.07 9.36 16.88
C LYS A 127 2.04 9.48 15.36
N GLU A 128 3.13 9.13 14.68
CA GLU A 128 3.19 9.15 13.22
C GLU A 128 2.27 8.08 12.62
N VAL A 129 2.30 6.86 13.17
CA VAL A 129 1.39 5.79 12.73
C VAL A 129 -0.06 6.16 12.98
N GLU A 130 -0.37 6.76 14.13
CA GLU A 130 -1.72 7.25 14.45
C GLU A 130 -2.16 8.37 13.51
N ALA A 131 -1.29 9.31 13.18
CA ALA A 131 -1.61 10.38 12.23
C ALA A 131 -1.91 9.84 10.82
N LEU A 132 -1.14 8.87 10.35
CA LEU A 132 -1.35 8.22 9.05
C LEU A 132 -2.65 7.41 9.01
N SER A 133 -2.99 6.72 10.11
CA SER A 133 -4.16 5.84 10.18
C SER A 133 -5.46 6.55 10.56
N ALA A 134 -5.40 7.69 11.26
CA ALA A 134 -6.55 8.41 11.79
C ALA A 134 -7.73 8.62 10.80
N PRO A 135 -7.49 8.95 9.51
CA PRO A 135 -8.59 9.15 8.56
C PRO A 135 -9.44 7.92 8.29
N PHE A 136 -8.92 6.73 8.61
CA PHE A 136 -9.54 5.45 8.35
C PHE A 136 -10.02 4.77 9.62
N LEU A 137 -10.06 5.49 10.73
CA LEU A 137 -10.44 4.96 12.03
C LEU A 137 -11.71 5.65 12.53
N SER A 138 -12.66 4.85 12.98
CA SER A 138 -13.88 5.35 13.61
C SER A 138 -13.68 5.55 15.10
N SER A 139 -14.08 6.72 15.59
CA SER A 139 -14.28 7.01 17.02
C SER A 139 -15.72 6.76 17.49
N GLU A 140 -16.63 6.37 16.59
CA GLU A 140 -18.07 6.24 16.85
C GLU A 140 -18.40 5.02 17.73
N HIS A 141 -17.53 4.00 17.74
CA HIS A 141 -17.70 2.82 18.56
C HIS A 141 -17.15 3.06 19.97
N LYS A 142 -18.06 3.38 20.89
CA LYS A 142 -17.82 3.87 22.27
C LYS A 142 -16.86 3.06 23.15
N GLN A 143 -16.32 1.92 22.72
CA GLN A 143 -15.38 1.10 23.50
C GLN A 143 -14.26 0.41 22.68
N LYS A 144 -14.28 0.46 21.34
CA LYS A 144 -13.28 -0.21 20.51
C LYS A 144 -12.95 0.63 19.28
N ARG A 145 -11.66 0.90 19.08
CA ARG A 145 -11.15 1.55 17.87
C ARG A 145 -11.31 0.56 16.71
N CYS A 146 -11.91 1.01 15.62
CA CYS A 146 -12.19 0.18 14.46
C CYS A 146 -11.70 0.89 13.20
N TRP A 147 -11.14 0.12 12.27
CA TRP A 147 -11.00 0.53 10.89
C TRP A 147 -12.37 0.78 10.28
N LYS A 148 -12.49 1.85 9.50
CA LYS A 148 -13.66 2.20 8.71
C LYS A 148 -13.22 2.37 7.26
N PHE A 149 -13.48 1.36 6.44
CA PHE A 149 -13.08 1.30 5.04
C PHE A 149 -14.30 1.35 4.11
N PRO A 150 -14.15 1.82 2.86
CA PRO A 150 -15.24 1.75 1.90
C PRO A 150 -15.60 0.30 1.59
N SER A 151 -16.88 0.06 1.35
CA SER A 151 -17.39 -1.28 1.04
C SER A 151 -16.93 -1.75 -0.33
N LEU A 152 -16.45 -3.00 -0.40
CA LEU A 152 -16.07 -3.65 -1.66
C LEU A 152 -17.22 -4.44 -2.29
N THR A 153 -18.23 -4.78 -1.49
CA THR A 153 -19.36 -5.61 -1.92
C THR A 153 -20.65 -5.06 -1.34
N VAL A 154 -21.81 -5.47 -1.88
CA VAL A 154 -23.12 -5.10 -1.32
C VAL A 154 -23.28 -5.57 0.15
N ASN A 155 -22.47 -6.54 0.58
CA ASN A 155 -22.38 -6.98 1.97
C ASN A 155 -21.35 -6.14 2.75
N GLN A 156 -21.84 -5.36 3.72
CA GLN A 156 -21.11 -4.40 4.56
C GLN A 156 -20.19 -5.04 5.62
N GLU A 157 -19.96 -6.37 5.56
CA GLU A 157 -19.28 -7.11 6.64
C GLU A 157 -17.81 -6.69 6.85
N TRP A 158 -17.19 -6.05 5.86
CA TRP A 158 -15.78 -5.63 5.90
C TRP A 158 -15.59 -4.12 6.01
N ASP A 159 -16.66 -3.36 6.23
CA ASP A 159 -16.64 -1.90 6.29
C ASP A 159 -16.10 -1.42 7.65
N VAL A 160 -16.38 -2.18 8.70
CA VAL A 160 -15.94 -1.91 10.07
C VAL A 160 -15.19 -3.12 10.61
N ILE A 161 -13.88 -2.98 10.82
CA ILE A 161 -13.03 -4.06 11.31
C ILE A 161 -12.39 -3.60 12.63
N PRO A 162 -12.43 -4.39 13.73
CA PRO A 162 -11.67 -4.06 14.93
C PRO A 162 -10.20 -3.82 14.60
N ASP A 163 -9.61 -2.74 15.13
CA ASP A 163 -8.30 -2.29 14.69
C ASP A 163 -7.19 -3.35 14.82
N HIS A 164 -7.27 -4.18 15.86
CA HIS A 164 -6.37 -5.28 16.17
C HIS A 164 -6.67 -6.60 15.43
N ASP A 165 -7.77 -6.71 14.68
CA ASP A 165 -8.14 -7.94 13.98
C ASP A 165 -7.38 -8.05 12.64
N THR A 166 -6.12 -8.49 12.72
CA THR A 166 -5.26 -8.69 11.54
C THR A 166 -5.79 -9.77 10.59
N HIS A 167 -6.53 -10.75 11.10
CA HIS A 167 -7.13 -11.80 10.29
C HIS A 167 -8.30 -11.29 9.44
N ALA A 168 -9.13 -10.40 9.99
CA ALA A 168 -10.16 -9.72 9.21
C ALA A 168 -9.53 -8.83 8.12
N LEU A 169 -8.46 -8.11 8.44
CA LEU A 169 -7.71 -7.31 7.45
C LEU A 169 -7.08 -8.17 6.34
N LEU A 170 -6.53 -9.35 6.68
CA LEU A 170 -6.01 -10.32 5.72
C LEU A 170 -7.12 -10.82 4.78
N ARG A 171 -8.28 -11.22 5.35
CA ARG A 171 -9.42 -11.73 4.57
C ARG A 171 -10.01 -10.68 3.63
N ARG A 172 -9.91 -9.39 3.98
CA ARG A 172 -10.33 -8.30 3.10
C ARG A 172 -9.52 -8.27 1.80
N GLY A 173 -8.21 -8.57 1.86
CA GLY A 173 -7.40 -8.88 0.67
C GLY A 173 -7.16 -7.74 -0.33
N ASP A 174 -7.47 -6.50 0.03
CA ASP A 174 -7.34 -5.32 -0.83
C ASP A 174 -6.29 -4.32 -0.28
N LEU A 175 -6.15 -3.16 -0.94
CA LEU A 175 -5.21 -2.12 -0.50
C LEU A 175 -5.53 -1.57 0.89
N TYR A 176 -6.79 -1.57 1.32
CA TYR A 176 -7.19 -1.14 2.66
C TYR A 176 -6.77 -2.17 3.72
N GLY A 177 -6.95 -3.46 3.44
CA GLY A 177 -6.43 -4.56 4.25
C GLY A 177 -4.91 -4.49 4.40
N LEU A 178 -4.19 -4.24 3.30
CA LEU A 178 -2.73 -4.03 3.32
C LEU A 178 -2.35 -2.84 4.19
N MET A 179 -3.02 -1.70 4.02
CA MET A 179 -2.76 -0.48 4.78
C MET A 179 -2.99 -0.71 6.28
N GLY A 180 -4.09 -1.37 6.66
CA GLY A 180 -4.38 -1.70 8.06
C GLY A 180 -3.34 -2.64 8.67
N LEU A 181 -2.91 -3.68 7.94
CA LEU A 181 -1.87 -4.60 8.40
C LEU A 181 -0.52 -3.90 8.58
N LEU A 182 -0.14 -3.02 7.64
CA LEU A 182 1.05 -2.19 7.76
C LEU A 182 0.96 -1.27 8.98
N ALA A 183 -0.15 -0.57 9.17
CA ALA A 183 -0.34 0.31 10.32
C ALA A 183 -0.23 -0.47 11.64
N ASN A 184 -0.83 -1.67 11.73
CA ASN A 184 -0.73 -2.52 12.90
C ASN A 184 0.70 -2.99 13.17
N ALA A 185 1.42 -3.45 12.14
CA ALA A 185 2.81 -3.84 12.27
C ALA A 185 3.65 -2.66 12.79
N ARG A 186 3.53 -1.48 12.18
CA ARG A 186 4.30 -0.29 12.56
C ARG A 186 3.95 0.23 13.95
N TRP A 187 2.68 0.15 14.35
CA TRP A 187 2.26 0.49 15.71
C TRP A 187 2.86 -0.49 16.73
N CYS A 188 2.79 -1.80 16.47
CA CYS A 188 3.35 -2.82 17.37
C CYS A 188 4.87 -2.72 17.49
N GLU A 189 5.56 -2.40 16.39
CA GLU A 189 6.99 -2.10 16.39
C GLU A 189 7.30 -0.91 17.31
N ALA A 190 6.60 0.21 17.14
CA ALA A 190 6.81 1.42 17.93
C ALA A 190 6.46 1.23 19.42
N ALA A 191 5.42 0.45 19.71
CA ALA A 191 4.98 0.11 21.07
C ALA A 191 5.77 -1.04 21.70
N LYS A 192 6.68 -1.69 20.95
CA LYS A 192 7.43 -2.90 21.36
C LYS A 192 6.52 -4.08 21.74
N ALA A 193 5.31 -4.13 21.17
CA ALA A 193 4.33 -5.20 21.35
C ALA A 193 4.71 -6.42 20.50
N SER A 194 5.68 -7.20 20.97
CA SER A 194 6.35 -8.23 20.14
C SER A 194 5.43 -9.36 19.67
N LYS A 195 4.46 -9.77 20.49
CA LYS A 195 3.54 -10.88 20.15
C LYS A 195 2.58 -10.47 19.03
N GLU A 196 2.02 -9.28 19.16
CA GLU A 196 1.14 -8.65 18.20
C GLU A 196 1.89 -8.34 16.90
N HIS A 197 3.16 -7.91 17.00
CA HIS A 197 4.02 -7.70 15.85
C HIS A 197 4.26 -8.99 15.05
N VAL A 198 4.51 -10.12 15.72
CA VAL A 198 4.66 -11.45 15.08
C VAL A 198 3.41 -11.77 14.25
N GLN A 199 2.22 -11.58 14.83
CA GLN A 199 0.96 -11.84 14.12
C GLN A 199 0.78 -10.89 12.93
N ALA A 200 0.99 -9.58 13.13
CA ALA A 200 0.82 -8.57 12.09
C ALA A 200 1.78 -8.80 10.91
N ILE A 201 3.06 -9.13 11.16
CA ILE A 201 4.03 -9.43 10.11
C ILE A 201 3.67 -10.73 9.37
N ALA A 202 3.22 -11.76 10.09
CA ALA A 202 2.80 -13.01 9.47
C ALA A 202 1.65 -12.76 8.48
N ASP A 203 0.62 -12.04 8.92
CA ASP A 203 -0.52 -11.69 8.06
C ASP A 203 -0.13 -10.71 6.94
N LEU A 204 0.85 -9.82 7.17
CA LEU A 204 1.38 -8.91 6.15
C LEU A 204 2.10 -9.64 5.01
N TYR A 205 2.82 -10.74 5.28
CA TYR A 205 3.33 -11.59 4.19
C TYR A 205 2.21 -12.38 3.53
N ARG A 206 1.24 -12.90 4.31
CA ARG A 206 0.12 -13.68 3.78
C ARG A 206 -0.81 -12.86 2.87
N ILE A 207 -0.90 -11.53 3.03
CA ILE A 207 -1.75 -10.71 2.15
C ILE A 207 -1.09 -10.44 0.79
N LEU A 208 0.25 -10.51 0.66
CA LEU A 208 0.96 -10.13 -0.57
C LEU A 208 0.47 -10.88 -1.83
N PRO A 209 0.14 -12.18 -1.80
CA PRO A 209 -0.45 -12.87 -2.94
C PRO A 209 -1.76 -12.29 -3.44
N LEU A 210 -2.56 -11.69 -2.57
CA LEU A 210 -3.82 -11.02 -2.93
C LEU A 210 -3.53 -9.64 -3.51
N ILE A 211 -2.62 -8.90 -2.87
CA ILE A 211 -2.17 -7.59 -3.34
C ILE A 211 -1.55 -7.71 -4.73
N ALA A 212 -0.73 -8.73 -4.97
CA ALA A 212 -0.12 -9.03 -6.26
C ALA A 212 -1.15 -9.30 -7.37
N ARG A 213 -2.41 -9.58 -7.03
CA ARG A 213 -3.50 -9.75 -8.02
C ARG A 213 -4.28 -8.47 -8.28
N THR A 214 -4.10 -7.44 -7.46
CA THR A 214 -4.71 -6.13 -7.69
C THR A 214 -4.10 -5.47 -8.93
N LYS A 215 -4.88 -4.63 -9.61
CA LYS A 215 -4.40 -3.89 -10.80
C LYS A 215 -3.12 -3.10 -10.52
N TRP A 216 -2.94 -2.62 -9.29
CA TRP A 216 -1.83 -1.76 -8.90
C TRP A 216 -0.49 -2.49 -8.78
N PHE A 217 -0.50 -3.76 -8.36
CA PHE A 217 0.72 -4.51 -8.04
C PHE A 217 0.95 -5.73 -8.94
N LYS A 218 0.07 -6.01 -9.91
CA LYS A 218 0.15 -7.15 -10.83
C LYS A 218 1.54 -7.41 -11.43
N GLU A 219 2.24 -6.35 -11.81
CA GLU A 219 3.56 -6.41 -12.45
C GLU A 219 4.70 -5.95 -11.54
N GLY A 220 4.41 -5.53 -10.31
CA GLY A 220 5.38 -4.89 -9.41
C GLY A 220 5.32 -5.37 -7.96
N TRP A 221 4.69 -6.53 -7.72
CA TRP A 221 4.56 -7.09 -6.37
C TRP A 221 5.90 -7.55 -5.80
N SER A 222 6.82 -8.02 -6.64
CA SER A 222 8.16 -8.44 -6.23
C SER A 222 8.96 -7.27 -5.64
N GLU A 223 8.74 -6.06 -6.16
CA GLU A 223 9.37 -4.83 -5.72
C GLU A 223 8.81 -4.33 -4.39
N LEU A 224 7.61 -4.77 -3.99
CA LEU A 224 7.02 -4.49 -2.68
C LEU A 224 7.69 -5.33 -1.56
N LEU A 225 8.16 -6.54 -1.88
CA LEU A 225 8.67 -7.49 -0.90
C LEU A 225 9.87 -6.96 -0.07
N PRO A 226 10.88 -6.28 -0.66
CA PRO A 226 11.97 -5.67 0.11
C PRO A 226 11.50 -4.67 1.17
N PHE A 227 10.46 -3.89 0.88
CA PHE A 227 9.92 -2.91 1.83
C PHE A 227 9.21 -3.58 3.01
N VAL A 228 8.43 -4.63 2.73
CA VAL A 228 7.81 -5.45 3.77
C VAL A 228 8.87 -6.15 4.62
N ALA A 229 9.92 -6.67 3.98
CA ALA A 229 11.06 -7.26 4.68
C ALA A 229 11.81 -6.24 5.54
N ALA A 230 11.91 -4.98 5.12
CA ALA A 230 12.49 -3.92 5.94
C ALA A 230 11.67 -3.66 7.22
N CYS A 231 10.34 -3.61 7.12
CA CYS A 231 9.46 -3.54 8.29
C CYS A 231 9.65 -4.76 9.23
N HIS A 232 9.80 -5.95 8.67
CA HIS A 232 10.04 -7.18 9.43
C HIS A 232 11.42 -7.22 10.12
N ALA A 233 12.47 -6.72 9.46
CA ALA A 233 13.86 -6.85 9.89
C ALA A 233 14.25 -6.02 11.13
N ASN A 234 13.32 -5.26 11.72
CA ASN A 234 13.64 -4.46 12.88
C ASN A 234 13.95 -5.33 14.11
N LYS A 235 15.19 -5.21 14.60
CA LYS A 235 15.75 -6.00 15.72
C LYS A 235 15.06 -5.76 17.07
N HIS A 236 14.21 -4.74 17.18
CA HIS A 236 13.50 -4.40 18.41
C HIS A 236 12.28 -5.28 18.71
N THR A 237 11.88 -6.16 17.79
CA THR A 237 10.74 -7.07 17.95
C THR A 237 11.18 -8.53 17.82
N LEU A 238 10.42 -9.48 18.36
CA LEU A 238 10.77 -10.91 18.25
C LEU A 238 10.53 -11.50 16.86
N SER A 239 9.73 -10.86 16.01
CA SER A 239 9.34 -11.42 14.70
C SER A 239 10.54 -11.78 13.82
N HIS A 240 11.59 -10.94 13.79
CA HIS A 240 12.80 -11.21 12.99
C HIS A 240 13.54 -12.51 13.34
N ARG A 241 13.26 -13.08 14.53
CA ARG A 241 13.84 -14.36 14.99
C ARG A 241 12.90 -15.53 14.81
N ILE A 242 11.59 -15.27 14.87
CA ILE A 242 10.56 -16.30 14.97
C ILE A 242 9.92 -16.57 13.61
N ILE A 243 9.89 -15.59 12.70
CA ILE A 243 9.24 -15.70 11.40
C ILE A 243 10.29 -15.59 10.29
N ALA A 244 10.15 -16.44 9.28
CA ALA A 244 10.75 -16.28 7.97
C ALA A 244 9.66 -16.35 6.89
N CYS A 245 9.90 -15.74 5.74
CA CYS A 245 9.04 -15.84 4.57
C CYS A 245 9.66 -16.79 3.55
N ASP A 246 8.94 -17.85 3.19
CA ASP A 246 9.25 -18.72 2.06
C ASP A 246 8.77 -18.05 0.77
N VAL A 247 9.71 -17.40 0.08
CA VAL A 247 9.45 -16.68 -1.17
C VAL A 247 8.95 -17.62 -2.28
N SER A 248 9.31 -18.91 -2.26
CA SER A 248 8.82 -19.89 -3.23
C SER A 248 7.32 -20.14 -3.03
N LYS A 249 6.89 -20.38 -1.79
CA LYS A 249 5.47 -20.51 -1.46
C LYS A 249 4.69 -19.23 -1.75
N LEU A 250 5.27 -18.08 -1.40
CA LEU A 250 4.67 -16.78 -1.70
C LEU A 250 4.42 -16.60 -3.20
N THR A 251 5.42 -16.92 -4.02
CA THR A 251 5.34 -16.81 -5.49
C THR A 251 4.29 -17.77 -6.06
N LYS A 252 4.19 -19.01 -5.54
CA LYS A 252 3.14 -19.96 -5.94
C LYS A 252 1.75 -19.44 -5.58
N ALA A 253 1.60 -18.85 -4.40
CA ALA A 253 0.33 -18.31 -3.91
C ALA A 253 -0.19 -17.13 -4.74
N VAL A 254 0.69 -16.32 -5.35
CA VAL A 254 0.29 -15.24 -6.28
C VAL A 254 -0.53 -15.79 -7.44
N GLY A 255 -0.19 -17.00 -7.91
CA GLY A 255 -0.87 -17.68 -9.01
C GLY A 255 -2.11 -18.49 -8.61
N ASP A 256 -2.48 -18.59 -7.32
CA ASP A 256 -3.63 -19.38 -6.86
C ASP A 256 -4.83 -18.49 -6.49
N PRO A 257 -5.90 -18.46 -7.30
CA PRO A 257 -7.12 -17.70 -7.01
C PRO A 257 -7.74 -18.02 -5.65
N GLY A 258 -7.69 -19.28 -5.20
CA GLY A 258 -8.27 -19.76 -3.94
C GLY A 258 -7.26 -19.90 -2.79
N TYR A 259 -6.18 -19.13 -2.85
CA TYR A 259 -5.06 -19.22 -1.91
C TYR A 259 -5.48 -19.11 -0.43
N LEU A 260 -6.34 -18.14 -0.07
CA LEU A 260 -6.74 -17.95 1.33
C LEU A 260 -7.61 -19.09 1.84
N GLU A 261 -8.53 -19.60 1.02
CA GLU A 261 -9.42 -20.71 1.37
C GLU A 261 -8.66 -22.02 1.56
N LYS A 262 -7.53 -22.17 0.85
CA LYS A 262 -6.65 -23.35 0.91
C LYS A 262 -5.46 -23.16 1.83
N LEU A 263 -5.38 -22.03 2.55
CA LEU A 263 -4.24 -21.71 3.40
C LEU A 263 -4.14 -22.75 4.53
N ASN A 264 -3.04 -23.49 4.54
CA ASN A 264 -2.71 -24.51 5.53
C ASN A 264 -1.20 -24.49 5.79
N GLU A 265 -0.70 -25.32 6.71
CA GLU A 265 0.73 -25.31 7.07
C GLU A 265 1.69 -25.59 5.90
N GLU A 266 1.26 -26.37 4.90
CA GLU A 266 2.08 -26.67 3.73
C GLU A 266 2.11 -25.51 2.74
N SER A 267 0.99 -24.81 2.56
CA SER A 267 0.83 -23.69 1.63
C SER A 267 1.16 -22.32 2.23
N ASP A 268 1.25 -22.19 3.55
CA ASP A 268 1.54 -20.94 4.24
C ASP A 268 2.96 -20.44 3.89
N PRO A 269 3.10 -19.21 3.35
CA PRO A 269 4.41 -18.61 3.08
C PRO A 269 5.19 -18.29 4.36
N ILE A 270 4.56 -18.35 5.54
CA ILE A 270 5.23 -18.14 6.81
C ILE A 270 5.85 -19.43 7.33
N VAL A 271 7.14 -19.37 7.65
CA VAL A 271 7.87 -20.42 8.35
C VAL A 271 8.20 -19.92 9.75
N TYR A 272 7.70 -20.61 10.76
CA TYR A 272 8.03 -20.32 12.15
C TYR A 272 9.32 -21.04 12.55
N ALA A 273 10.25 -20.33 13.18
CA ALA A 273 11.46 -20.92 13.73
C ALA A 273 11.09 -21.95 14.81
N THR A 274 11.50 -23.20 14.59
CA THR A 274 11.41 -24.25 15.60
C THR A 274 12.63 -24.16 16.50
N PHE A 275 12.52 -23.46 17.63
CA PHE A 275 13.56 -23.50 18.66
C PHE A 275 13.56 -24.88 19.33
N PRO A 276 14.70 -25.59 19.37
CA PRO A 276 14.78 -26.93 19.97
C PRO A 276 14.34 -26.99 21.44
N GLU A 277 14.48 -25.89 22.18
CA GLU A 277 14.21 -25.80 23.62
C GLU A 277 12.78 -25.30 23.96
N ASP A 278 12.05 -24.73 22.98
CA ASP A 278 10.70 -24.16 23.17
C ASP A 278 9.57 -25.01 22.55
N ARG A 279 9.84 -26.28 22.21
CA ARG A 279 8.79 -27.19 21.69
C ARG A 279 7.59 -27.34 22.63
N ASN A 280 7.73 -27.02 23.92
CA ASN A 280 6.62 -27.03 24.88
C ASN A 280 5.89 -25.67 24.95
N LEU A 281 6.59 -24.54 24.78
CA LEU A 281 6.01 -23.19 24.82
C LEU A 281 5.24 -22.85 23.54
N LEU A 282 5.84 -23.10 22.37
CA LEU A 282 5.17 -22.92 21.07
C LEU A 282 4.00 -23.89 20.86
N ARG A 283 4.07 -25.10 21.46
CA ARG A 283 2.97 -26.09 21.40
C ARG A 283 1.84 -25.74 22.36
N ALA A 284 2.14 -25.17 23.53
CA ALA A 284 1.15 -24.61 24.43
C ALA A 284 0.46 -23.36 23.84
N GLU A 285 1.21 -22.50 23.14
CA GLU A 285 0.63 -21.32 22.47
C GLU A 285 -0.19 -21.69 21.23
N LYS A 286 0.25 -22.67 20.42
CA LYS A 286 -0.55 -23.21 19.31
C LYS A 286 -1.85 -23.88 19.81
N MET A 287 -1.78 -24.66 20.90
CA MET A 287 -2.96 -25.22 21.57
C MET A 287 -3.92 -24.14 22.10
N MET A 288 -3.40 -23.02 22.61
CA MET A 288 -4.23 -21.88 23.06
C MET A 288 -4.86 -21.11 21.89
N PHE A 289 -4.17 -21.02 20.75
CA PHE A 289 -4.67 -20.37 19.54
C PHE A 289 -5.79 -21.20 18.88
N ASP A 290 -5.62 -22.53 18.80
CA ASP A 290 -6.63 -23.45 18.29
C ASP A 290 -7.86 -23.54 19.21
N PHE A 291 -7.68 -23.37 20.53
CA PHE A 291 -8.79 -23.34 21.50
C PHE A 291 -9.70 -22.11 21.35
N ASN A 292 -9.16 -20.97 20.91
CA ASN A 292 -9.94 -19.75 20.68
C ASN A 292 -10.63 -19.69 19.31
N ARG A 293 -10.29 -20.60 18.39
CA ARG A 293 -10.95 -20.72 17.07
C ARG A 293 -12.25 -21.53 17.10
N HIS A 294 -12.52 -22.22 18.21
CA HIS A 294 -13.70 -23.08 18.41
C HIS A 294 -14.68 -22.56 19.48
N LYS A 295 -14.62 -21.26 19.78
CA LYS A 295 -15.65 -20.52 20.53
C LYS A 295 -16.23 -19.43 19.64
#